data_AF-A0A7Y2CIF3-F1
#
_entry.id   AF-A0A7Y2CIF3-F1
#
_cell.length_a   1.000
_cell.length_b   1.000
_cell.length_c   1.000
_cell.angle_alpha   90.00
_cell.angle_beta   90.00
_cell.angle_gamma   90.00
#
_symmetry.space_group_name_H-M   'P 1'
#
loop_
_entity.id
_entity.type
_entity.pdbx_description
1 polymer ?
#
loop_
_entity_poly.entity_id
_entity_poly.type
_entity_poly.pdbx_seq_one_letter_code
_entity_poly.pdbx_strand_id
1 'polypeptide(L)'
;MAPRPTFKGFLRLSLVSVPVKGFTASISSKEIRLNQLHKDCNQRIKYQKHCPEHGEVKSDEIVSGYEYTKDSYVIVDPEEVQKLRKESDKAVDIKGFISADAVDPLYFSGKNYFFVPDGPAGTKPYQLLRDSMIKESLVGIASAILSGREQMVLVRPVDGMLAMTILT
;
A
#
# COMPACT_ATOMS: atom_id res chain seq x y z
N MET A 1 -9.22 6.79 19.07
CA MET A 1 -9.31 7.11 17.62
C MET A 1 -9.45 5.80 16.88
N ALA A 2 -10.50 5.61 16.08
CA ALA A 2 -10.70 4.34 15.36
C ALA A 2 -9.52 4.11 14.39
N PRO A 3 -8.97 2.89 14.30
CA PRO A 3 -7.87 2.60 13.39
C PRO A 3 -8.32 2.89 11.95
N ARG A 4 -7.52 3.66 11.20
CA ARG A 4 -7.79 3.93 9.79
C ARG A 4 -7.19 2.79 8.95
N PRO A 5 -7.96 2.20 8.02
CA PRO A 5 -7.42 1.18 7.14
C PRO A 5 -6.36 1.82 6.23
N THR A 6 -5.18 1.23 6.20
CA THR A 6 -4.08 1.62 5.30
C THR A 6 -4.30 1.06 3.90
N PHE A 7 -5.04 -0.06 3.81
CA PHE A 7 -5.41 -0.72 2.56
C PHE A 7 -6.90 -1.03 2.56
N LYS A 8 -7.56 -0.86 1.41
CA LYS A 8 -8.92 -1.31 1.18
C LYS A 8 -8.98 -1.92 -0.21
N GLY A 9 -9.37 -3.18 -0.30
CA GLY A 9 -9.25 -3.93 -1.53
C GLY A 9 -9.81 -5.34 -1.42
N PHE A 10 -9.28 -6.25 -2.25
CA PHE A 10 -9.75 -7.62 -2.34
C PHE A 10 -8.59 -8.61 -2.17
N LEU A 11 -8.83 -9.70 -1.43
CA LEU A 11 -8.05 -10.92 -1.59
C LEU A 11 -8.63 -11.70 -2.76
N ARG A 12 -7.88 -11.85 -3.85
CA ARG A 12 -8.30 -12.61 -5.02
C ARG A 12 -7.64 -13.98 -5.00
N LEU A 13 -8.46 -15.02 -5.07
CA LEU A 13 -8.02 -16.40 -5.24
C LEU A 13 -8.68 -16.94 -6.51
N SER A 14 -7.91 -17.02 -7.59
CA SER A 14 -8.40 -17.39 -8.93
C SER A 14 -9.63 -16.55 -9.34
N LEU A 15 -10.84 -17.08 -9.16
CA LEU A 15 -12.10 -16.42 -9.52
C LEU A 15 -12.85 -15.80 -8.33
N VAL A 16 -12.41 -16.07 -7.09
CA VAL A 16 -13.07 -15.58 -5.88
C VAL A 16 -12.40 -14.28 -5.45
N SER A 17 -13.19 -13.23 -5.25
CA SER A 17 -12.71 -11.95 -4.72
C SER A 17 -13.35 -11.69 -3.36
N VAL A 18 -12.54 -11.64 -2.31
CA VAL A 18 -12.97 -11.44 -0.93
C VAL A 18 -12.65 -10.00 -0.52
N PRO A 19 -13.66 -9.14 -0.28
CA PRO A 19 -13.40 -7.76 0.12
C PRO A 19 -12.80 -7.71 1.53
N VAL A 20 -11.68 -6.99 1.68
CA VAL A 20 -10.94 -6.86 2.93
C VAL A 20 -10.46 -5.42 3.18
N LYS A 21 -10.26 -5.11 4.45
CA LYS A 21 -9.52 -3.93 4.91
C LYS A 21 -8.21 -4.36 5.54
N GLY A 22 -7.12 -3.72 5.15
CA GLY A 22 -5.79 -3.94 5.68
C GLY A 22 -5.36 -2.83 6.64
N PHE A 23 -4.78 -3.21 7.76
CA PHE A 23 -4.25 -2.32 8.79
C PHE A 23 -2.77 -2.64 9.01
N THR A 24 -1.91 -1.62 9.04
CA THR A 24 -0.50 -1.82 9.36
C THR A 24 -0.34 -2.40 10.76
N ALA A 25 0.39 -3.51 10.87
CA ALA A 25 0.68 -4.17 12.15
C ALA A 25 1.76 -3.44 12.96
N SER A 26 2.51 -2.52 12.33
CA SER A 26 3.48 -1.66 13.01
C SER A 26 2.84 -0.34 13.42
N ILE A 27 2.95 -0.02 14.71
CA ILE A 27 2.78 1.34 15.18
C ILE A 27 4.10 2.02 14.81
N SER A 28 4.12 2.84 13.76
CA SER A 28 5.17 3.87 13.64
C SER A 28 5.17 4.60 14.97
N SER A 29 6.24 4.43 15.77
CA SER A 29 6.52 5.36 16.85
C SER A 29 6.33 6.74 16.26
N LYS A 30 5.48 7.58 16.87
CA LYS A 30 5.25 8.93 16.38
C LYS A 30 6.61 9.62 16.29
N GLU A 31 7.17 9.70 15.09
CA GLU A 31 8.33 10.55 14.86
C GLU A 31 7.92 11.95 15.28
N ILE A 32 8.70 12.54 16.19
CA ILE A 32 8.49 13.92 16.61
C ILE A 32 8.77 14.79 15.37
N ARG A 33 7.70 15.21 14.69
CA ARG A 33 7.81 16.10 13.53
C ARG A 33 8.05 17.51 14.02
N LEU A 34 9.26 18.03 13.77
CA LEU A 34 9.59 19.42 14.02
C LEU A 34 9.08 20.28 12.87
N ASN A 35 8.46 21.42 13.20
CA ASN A 35 8.13 22.44 12.22
C ASN A 35 9.28 23.45 12.15
N GLN A 36 9.57 23.98 10.96
CA GLN A 36 10.52 25.07 10.82
C GLN A 36 9.86 26.40 11.22
N LEU A 37 10.52 27.12 12.12
CA LEU A 37 10.10 28.43 12.60
C LEU A 37 11.14 29.49 12.22
N HIS A 38 10.68 30.70 11.92
CA HIS A 38 11.55 31.84 11.73
C HIS A 38 12.26 32.18 13.04
N LYS A 39 13.59 32.30 13.01
CA LYS A 39 14.44 32.39 14.21
C LYS A 39 14.07 33.57 15.14
N ASP A 40 13.67 34.70 14.57
CA ASP A 40 13.49 35.93 15.36
C ASP A 40 12.05 36.13 15.84
N CYS A 41 11.04 35.65 15.09
CA CYS A 41 9.63 35.85 15.42
C CYS A 41 8.88 34.56 15.77
N ASN A 42 9.55 33.40 15.71
CA ASN A 42 9.00 32.06 15.96
C ASN A 42 7.75 31.72 15.13
N GLN A 43 7.50 32.46 14.05
CA GLN A 43 6.39 32.15 13.14
C GLN A 43 6.73 30.99 12.24
N ARG A 44 5.72 30.20 11.88
CA ARG A 44 5.88 29.05 10.99
C ARG A 44 6.25 29.51 9.58
N ILE A 45 7.31 28.94 9.02
CA ILE A 45 7.72 29.22 7.64
C ILE A 45 6.64 28.71 6.68
N LYS A 46 6.25 29.56 5.71
CA LYS A 46 5.37 29.22 4.60
C LYS A 46 6.20 29.19 3.32
N TYR A 47 6.00 28.16 2.49
CA TYR A 47 6.64 28.04 1.20
C TYR A 47 5.70 28.50 0.09
N GLN A 48 6.20 29.30 -0.83
CA GLN A 48 5.54 29.68 -2.07
C GLN A 48 6.28 29.07 -3.24
N LYS A 49 5.54 28.63 -4.26
CA LYS A 49 6.10 28.06 -5.48
C LYS A 49 6.32 29.19 -6.49
N HIS A 50 7.48 29.26 -7.10
CA HIS A 50 7.88 30.37 -7.96
C HIS A 50 8.44 29.86 -9.30
N CYS A 51 7.89 30.33 -10.41
CA CYS A 51 8.38 30.14 -11.77
C CYS A 51 9.33 31.28 -12.14
N PRO A 52 10.53 31.02 -12.68
CA PRO A 52 11.50 32.06 -13.03
C PRO A 52 10.97 33.15 -13.97
N GLU A 53 10.03 32.82 -14.87
CA GLU A 53 9.47 33.79 -15.83
C GLU A 53 8.22 34.51 -15.33
N HIS A 54 7.34 33.82 -14.60
CA HIS A 54 5.99 34.30 -14.29
C HIS A 54 5.79 34.67 -12.81
N GLY A 55 6.78 34.44 -11.94
CA GLY A 55 6.68 34.77 -10.52
C GLY A 55 6.00 33.67 -9.70
N GLU A 56 5.22 34.05 -8.68
CA GLU A 56 4.48 33.10 -7.85
C GLU A 56 3.43 32.36 -8.68
N VAL A 57 3.47 31.03 -8.62
CA VAL A 57 2.55 30.15 -9.36
C VAL A 57 1.70 29.35 -8.40
N LYS A 58 0.43 29.15 -8.78
CA LYS A 58 -0.48 28.33 -7.99
C LYS A 58 -0.26 26.85 -8.29
N SER A 59 -0.78 25.97 -7.44
CA SER A 59 -0.55 24.53 -7.57
C SER A 59 -1.29 23.89 -8.76
N ASP A 60 -2.37 24.52 -9.21
CA ASP A 60 -3.17 24.18 -10.39
C ASP A 60 -2.47 24.50 -11.72
N GLU A 61 -1.51 25.41 -11.71
CA GLU A 61 -0.71 25.79 -12.89
C GLU A 61 0.56 24.93 -13.04
N ILE A 62 0.77 23.96 -12.15
CA ILE A 62 1.98 23.13 -12.10
C ILE A 62 1.69 21.73 -12.62
N VAL A 63 2.37 21.37 -13.71
CA VAL A 63 2.35 20.03 -14.29
C VAL A 63 3.57 19.21 -13.84
N SER A 64 3.45 17.89 -13.89
CA SER A 64 4.59 16.98 -13.65
C SER A 64 5.34 16.75 -14.96
N GLY A 65 6.68 16.79 -14.93
CA GLY A 65 7.52 16.54 -16.09
C GLY A 65 8.56 15.46 -15.81
N TYR A 66 8.84 14.60 -16.79
CA TYR A 66 9.93 13.64 -16.75
C TYR A 66 11.08 14.14 -17.63
N GLU A 67 12.26 14.34 -17.03
CA GLU A 67 13.46 14.75 -17.76
C GLU A 67 14.05 13.55 -18.50
N TYR A 68 14.06 13.59 -19.83
CA TYR A 68 14.59 12.50 -20.67
C TYR A 68 15.97 12.82 -21.25
N THR A 69 16.27 14.11 -21.44
CA THR A 69 17.59 14.64 -21.73
C THR A 69 17.77 15.93 -20.94
N LYS A 70 19.02 16.33 -20.69
CA LYS A 70 19.34 17.53 -19.90
C LYS A 70 18.49 18.73 -20.36
N ASP A 71 17.76 19.33 -19.43
CA ASP A 71 16.88 20.48 -19.64
C ASP A 71 15.70 20.24 -20.62
N SER A 72 15.37 18.97 -20.91
CA SER A 72 14.25 18.59 -21.77
C SER A 72 13.28 17.67 -21.04
N TYR A 73 12.01 18.09 -20.97
CA TYR A 73 10.98 17.44 -20.17
C TYR A 73 9.81 16.96 -21.04
N VAL A 74 9.32 15.75 -20.78
CA VAL A 74 8.00 15.30 -21.26
C VAL A 74 6.98 15.58 -20.17
N ILE A 75 5.91 16.29 -20.51
CA ILE A 75 4.80 16.53 -19.58
C ILE A 75 4.07 15.21 -19.35
N VAL A 76 3.91 14.85 -18.07
CA VAL A 76 3.22 13.65 -17.63
C VAL A 76 1.91 14.07 -17.00
N ASP A 77 0.81 13.78 -17.68
CA ASP A 77 -0.53 14.00 -17.13
C ASP A 77 -0.82 12.96 -16.03
N PRO A 78 -1.10 13.38 -14.79
CA PRO A 78 -1.47 12.47 -13.71
C PRO A 78 -2.67 11.57 -14.04
N GLU A 79 -3.61 12.05 -14.86
CA GLU A 79 -4.79 11.29 -15.29
C GLU A 79 -4.42 10.21 -16.30
N GLU A 80 -3.52 10.51 -17.24
CA GLU A 80 -3.02 9.52 -18.21
C GLU A 80 -2.23 8.42 -17.50
N VAL A 81 -1.39 8.79 -16.52
CA VAL A 81 -0.70 7.82 -15.66
C VAL A 81 -1.70 6.96 -14.90
N GLN A 82 -2.80 7.53 -14.38
CA GLN A 82 -3.85 6.74 -13.72
C GLN A 82 -4.57 5.80 -14.69
N LYS A 83 -4.83 6.21 -15.93
CA LYS A 83 -5.43 5.34 -16.96
C LYS A 83 -4.51 4.17 -17.35
N LEU A 84 -3.20 4.39 -17.31
CA LEU A 84 -2.18 3.35 -17.56
C LEU A 84 -1.97 2.43 -16.34
N ARG A 85 -2.32 2.87 -15.13
CA ARG A 85 -2.30 2.01 -13.94
C ARG A 85 -3.40 0.96 -14.07
N LYS A 86 -2.99 -0.31 -14.17
CA LYS A 86 -3.89 -1.46 -14.31
C LYS A 86 -4.91 -1.50 -13.15
N GLU A 87 -6.13 -1.95 -13.44
CA GLU A 87 -7.23 -2.14 -12.48
C GLU A 87 -6.89 -3.04 -11.26
N SER A 88 -5.73 -3.71 -11.26
CA SER A 88 -5.23 -4.53 -10.17
C SER A 88 -4.69 -3.76 -8.94
N ASP A 89 -4.68 -2.42 -8.98
CA ASP A 89 -4.12 -1.56 -7.91
C ASP A 89 -4.67 -1.81 -6.48
N LYS A 90 -5.79 -2.53 -6.35
CA LYS A 90 -6.44 -2.80 -5.04
C LYS A 90 -6.70 -4.28 -4.78
N ALA A 91 -5.95 -5.18 -5.39
CA ALA A 91 -6.07 -6.61 -5.15
C ALA A 91 -4.75 -7.22 -4.66
N VAL A 92 -4.87 -8.16 -3.73
CA VAL A 92 -3.82 -9.12 -3.38
C VAL A 92 -4.19 -10.43 -4.06
N ASP A 93 -3.45 -10.79 -5.09
CA ASP A 93 -3.75 -11.93 -5.96
C ASP A 93 -2.93 -13.14 -5.49
N ILE A 94 -3.60 -14.11 -4.86
CA ILE A 94 -3.01 -15.33 -4.34
C ILE A 94 -2.74 -16.29 -5.51
N LYS A 95 -1.46 -16.56 -5.76
CA LYS A 95 -1.00 -17.44 -6.84
C LYS A 95 -1.01 -18.90 -6.46
N GLY A 96 -0.81 -19.21 -5.18
CA GLY A 96 -0.81 -20.57 -4.69
C GLY A 96 -0.59 -20.65 -3.19
N PHE A 97 -0.67 -21.87 -2.68
CA PHE A 97 -0.44 -22.18 -1.27
C PHE A 97 0.74 -23.13 -1.13
N ILE A 98 1.53 -22.92 -0.10
CA ILE A 98 2.67 -23.76 0.27
C ILE A 98 2.62 -24.05 1.77
N SER A 99 3.38 -25.06 2.22
CA SER A 99 3.54 -25.31 3.66
C SER A 99 4.12 -24.07 4.36
N ALA A 100 3.66 -23.78 5.57
CA ALA A 100 4.21 -22.71 6.40
C ALA A 100 5.73 -22.81 6.60
N ASP A 101 6.27 -24.04 6.63
CA ASP A 101 7.69 -24.31 6.84
C ASP A 101 8.54 -24.12 5.58
N ALA A 102 7.92 -23.91 4.42
CA ALA A 102 8.63 -23.74 3.15
C ALA A 102 9.20 -22.34 2.95
N VAL A 103 8.84 -21.36 3.80
CA VAL A 103 9.31 -19.98 3.69
C VAL A 103 10.19 -19.64 4.88
N ASP A 104 11.47 -19.42 4.60
CA ASP A 104 12.41 -18.95 5.62
C ASP A 104 12.02 -17.52 6.07
N PRO A 105 11.90 -17.26 7.39
CA PRO A 105 11.66 -15.93 7.93
C PRO A 105 12.64 -14.85 7.46
N LEU A 106 13.83 -15.23 6.99
CA LEU A 106 14.84 -14.31 6.41
C LEU A 106 14.29 -13.48 5.24
N TYR A 107 13.30 -13.99 4.50
CA TYR A 107 12.71 -13.29 3.36
C TYR A 107 11.70 -12.19 3.76
N PHE A 108 11.37 -12.04 5.05
CA PHE A 108 10.36 -11.10 5.49
C PHE A 108 10.93 -9.68 5.61
N SER A 109 10.33 -8.72 4.88
CA SER A 109 10.68 -7.29 4.95
C SER A 109 10.42 -6.66 6.32
N GLY A 110 9.65 -7.31 7.19
CA GLY A 110 9.17 -6.75 8.47
C GLY A 110 7.96 -5.81 8.34
N LYS A 111 7.51 -5.51 7.12
CA LYS A 111 6.29 -4.73 6.85
C LYS A 111 5.08 -5.66 6.75
N ASN A 112 4.24 -5.59 7.77
CA ASN A 112 3.11 -6.48 7.94
C ASN A 112 1.78 -5.72 7.96
N TYR A 113 0.74 -6.31 7.36
CA TYR A 113 -0.62 -5.79 7.33
C TYR A 113 -1.59 -6.87 7.80
N PHE A 114 -2.46 -6.56 8.76
CA PHE A 114 -3.57 -7.44 9.13
C PHE A 114 -4.79 -7.15 8.26
N PHE A 115 -5.40 -8.20 7.73
CA PHE A 115 -6.65 -8.13 7.01
C PHE A 115 -7.83 -8.48 7.90
N VAL A 116 -8.93 -7.79 7.66
CA VAL A 116 -10.26 -8.10 8.20
C VAL A 116 -11.27 -8.05 7.06
N PRO A 117 -12.35 -8.85 7.12
CA PRO A 117 -13.38 -8.81 6.09
C PRO A 117 -14.06 -7.43 6.02
N ASP A 118 -14.36 -6.97 4.82
CA ASP A 118 -15.11 -5.73 4.59
C ASP A 118 -16.58 -6.05 4.25
N GLY A 119 -17.45 -5.89 5.25
CA GLY A 119 -18.90 -6.08 5.11
C GLY A 119 -19.35 -7.55 5.09
N PRO A 120 -20.68 -7.79 5.07
CA PRO A 120 -21.25 -9.13 5.21
C PRO A 120 -20.85 -10.10 4.10
N ALA A 121 -20.67 -9.59 2.88
CA ALA A 121 -20.29 -10.37 1.70
C ALA A 121 -18.88 -10.96 1.81
N GLY A 122 -17.96 -10.29 2.52
CA GLY A 122 -16.60 -10.76 2.72
C GLY A 122 -16.43 -11.73 3.88
N THR A 123 -17.32 -11.72 4.87
CA THR A 123 -17.15 -12.47 6.13
C THR A 123 -17.03 -13.98 5.92
N LYS A 124 -18.01 -14.60 5.25
CA LYS A 124 -18.04 -16.06 5.06
C LYS A 124 -16.85 -16.58 4.22
N PRO A 125 -16.53 -16.01 3.04
CA PRO A 125 -15.39 -16.49 2.27
C PRO A 125 -14.05 -16.18 2.94
N TYR A 126 -13.92 -15.06 3.67
CA TYR A 126 -12.73 -14.76 4.46
C TYR A 126 -12.49 -15.81 5.55
N GLN A 127 -13.53 -16.15 6.32
CA GLN A 127 -13.45 -17.17 7.37
C GLN A 127 -13.09 -18.52 6.78
N LEU A 128 -13.75 -18.93 5.68
CA LEU A 128 -13.44 -20.19 5.01
C LEU A 128 -11.98 -20.26 4.56
N LEU A 129 -11.47 -19.20 3.93
CA LEU A 129 -10.07 -19.12 3.51
C LEU A 129 -9.12 -19.25 4.70
N ARG A 130 -9.34 -18.44 5.74
CA ARG A 130 -8.52 -18.46 6.96
C ARG A 130 -8.54 -19.83 7.63
N ASP A 131 -9.72 -20.40 7.84
CA ASP A 131 -9.88 -21.66 8.57
C ASP A 131 -9.29 -22.83 7.77
N SER A 132 -9.39 -22.80 6.44
CA SER A 132 -8.76 -23.79 5.56
C SER A 132 -7.23 -23.70 5.64
N MET A 133 -6.67 -22.49 5.62
CA MET A 133 -5.23 -22.28 5.77
C MET A 133 -4.70 -22.76 7.13
N ILE A 134 -5.46 -22.52 8.22
CA ILE A 134 -5.11 -23.02 9.55
C ILE A 134 -5.14 -24.54 9.59
N LYS A 135 -6.23 -25.15 9.09
CA LYS A 135 -6.42 -26.60 9.14
C LYS A 135 -5.34 -27.36 8.38
N GLU A 136 -4.96 -26.87 7.21
CA GLU A 136 -3.97 -27.51 6.34
C GLU A 136 -2.53 -27.01 6.60
N SER A 137 -2.33 -26.11 7.57
CA SER A 137 -1.02 -25.47 7.87
C SER A 137 -0.37 -24.83 6.63
N LEU A 138 -1.18 -24.13 5.83
CA LEU A 138 -0.78 -23.52 4.57
C LEU A 138 -0.64 -22.00 4.67
N VAL A 139 0.29 -21.46 3.88
CA VAL A 139 0.49 -20.04 3.64
C VAL A 139 0.35 -19.74 2.16
N GLY A 140 -0.21 -18.58 1.82
CA GLY A 140 -0.46 -18.16 0.44
C GLY A 140 0.67 -17.27 -0.08
N ILE A 141 1.23 -17.61 -1.24
CA ILE A 141 2.09 -16.70 -2.00
C ILE A 141 1.21 -15.87 -2.91
N ALA A 142 1.40 -14.55 -2.86
CA ALA A 142 0.57 -13.61 -3.58
C ALA A 142 1.38 -12.45 -4.19
N SER A 143 0.79 -11.79 -5.17
CA SER A 143 1.27 -10.51 -5.71
C SER A 143 0.32 -9.39 -5.29
N ALA A 144 0.86 -8.30 -4.78
CA ALA A 144 0.09 -7.11 -4.40
C ALA A 144 0.74 -5.85 -4.99
N ILE A 145 -0.08 -4.91 -5.43
CA ILE A 145 0.42 -3.58 -5.84
C ILE A 145 0.40 -2.68 -4.60
N LEU A 146 1.58 -2.31 -4.11
CA LEU A 146 1.77 -1.43 -2.98
C LEU A 146 2.54 -0.18 -3.43
N SER A 147 1.98 1.00 -3.18
CA SER A 147 2.58 2.28 -3.57
C SER A 147 2.97 2.36 -5.07
N GLY A 148 2.18 1.71 -5.93
CA GLY A 148 2.39 1.70 -7.40
C GLY A 148 3.47 0.73 -7.90
N ARG A 149 3.97 -0.18 -7.04
CA ARG A 149 4.88 -1.26 -7.45
C ARG A 149 4.27 -2.61 -7.11
N GLU A 150 4.38 -3.55 -8.05
CA GLU A 150 4.03 -4.94 -7.79
C GLU A 150 5.09 -5.56 -6.88
N GLN A 151 4.65 -6.15 -5.77
CA GLN A 151 5.50 -6.81 -4.79
C GLN A 151 4.98 -8.22 -4.53
N MET A 152 5.90 -9.16 -4.33
CA MET A 152 5.55 -10.46 -3.78
C MET A 152 5.28 -10.35 -2.29
N VAL A 153 4.21 -10.99 -1.86
CA VAL A 153 3.75 -10.97 -0.48
C VAL A 153 3.34 -12.36 -0.03
N LEU A 154 3.53 -12.63 1.25
CA LEU A 154 3.05 -13.83 1.91
C LEU A 154 1.77 -13.49 2.67
N VAL A 155 0.70 -14.24 2.43
CA VAL A 155 -0.54 -14.20 3.23
C VAL A 155 -0.56 -15.41 4.14
N ARG A 156 -0.72 -15.22 5.44
CA ARG A 156 -0.76 -16.31 6.41
C ARG A 156 -1.75 -16.07 7.55
N PRO A 157 -2.32 -17.12 8.15
CA PRO A 157 -3.13 -16.96 9.35
C PRO A 157 -2.26 -16.60 10.56
N VAL A 158 -2.65 -15.59 11.32
CA VAL A 158 -2.03 -15.14 12.58
C VAL A 158 -3.14 -14.69 13.53
N ASP A 159 -3.19 -15.25 14.74
CA ASP A 159 -4.15 -14.89 15.80
C ASP A 159 -5.62 -14.82 15.33
N GLY A 160 -6.04 -15.76 14.48
CA GLY A 160 -7.40 -15.80 13.95
C GLY A 160 -7.71 -14.73 12.89
N MET A 161 -6.70 -14.07 12.34
CA MET A 161 -6.79 -13.16 11.20
C MET A 161 -5.83 -13.57 10.08
N LEU A 162 -5.96 -12.99 8.90
CA LEU A 162 -4.97 -13.12 7.83
C LEU A 162 -4.00 -11.93 7.91
N ALA A 163 -2.71 -12.22 7.84
CA ALA A 163 -1.66 -11.23 7.79
C ALA A 163 -0.92 -11.32 6.46
N MET A 164 -0.68 -10.17 5.83
CA MET A 164 0.19 -10.02 4.67
C MET A 164 1.55 -9.52 5.12
N THR A 165 2.60 -10.20 4.68
CA THR A 165 3.99 -9.81 4.88
C THR A 165 4.63 -9.56 3.53
N ILE A 166 5.28 -8.42 3.36
CA ILE A 166 6.02 -8.15 2.13
C ILE A 166 7.30 -9.01 2.13
N LEU A 167 7.55 -9.68 1.02
CA LEU A 167 8.79 -10.44 0.81
C LEU A 167 9.84 -9.52 0.18
N THR A 168 11.09 -9.64 0.64
CA THR A 168 12.25 -8.87 0.13
C THR A 168 13.01 -9.66 -0.91
#